data_AF-A0A8B6ETS4-F1
#
_entry.id   AF-A0A8B6ETS4-F1
#
_cell.length_a   1.000
_cell.length_b   1.000
_cell.length_c   1.000
_cell.angle_alpha   90.00
_cell.angle_beta   90.00
_cell.angle_gamma   90.00
#
_symmetry.space_group_name_H-M   'P 1'
#
loop_
_entity.id
_entity.type
_entity.pdbx_description
1 polymer ?
#
loop_
_entity_poly.entity_id
_entity_poly.type
_entity_poly.pdbx_seq_one_letter_code
_entity_poly.pdbx_strand_id
1 'polypeptide(L)'
;MSTNIHGKGYCPSDTLFKTVYIFNAIAEAKSDWKSVEYIVINVLDGSTFQSILKCCIFGKDKSNLYQSKAAVNDMFQHRFMQPELTAKQYVCYIKDITFKPLHIGLVENGVSCDPCVTVTSVIYPLVVKHGAGICAKIAFNYLNDTNLIEWFEYQIMMDVDTVVVMLHYINDEAFKVFTYYRQKGLLKILPYPVELPGKTGNTNAKCLICI
;
A
#
# COMPACT_ATOMS: atom_id res chain seq x y z
N MET A 1 -45.28 27.58 -9.88
CA MET A 1 -44.36 27.93 -8.76
C MET A 1 -43.24 26.93 -8.75
N SER A 2 -42.02 27.45 -8.77
CA SER A 2 -40.77 26.76 -9.09
C SER A 2 -40.33 25.74 -8.06
N THR A 3 -39.73 24.67 -8.57
CA THR A 3 -38.96 23.61 -7.92
C THR A 3 -37.87 24.14 -6.98
N ASN A 4 -37.72 23.53 -5.80
CA ASN A 4 -36.53 23.69 -4.97
C ASN A 4 -35.62 22.46 -5.13
N ILE A 5 -34.42 22.75 -5.61
CA ILE A 5 -33.39 21.84 -6.06
C ILE A 5 -32.58 21.34 -4.86
N HIS A 6 -32.24 20.05 -4.90
CA HIS A 6 -31.26 19.40 -4.03
C HIS A 6 -30.05 20.30 -3.72
N GLY A 7 -29.87 20.64 -2.45
CA GLY A 7 -28.65 21.26 -1.96
C GLY A 7 -27.48 20.28 -2.12
N LYS A 8 -26.70 20.45 -3.19
CA LYS A 8 -25.33 19.95 -3.23
C LYS A 8 -24.56 20.70 -2.15
N GLY A 9 -24.22 20.02 -1.06
CA GLY A 9 -23.35 20.55 -0.02
C GLY A 9 -22.05 21.03 -0.65
N TYR A 10 -21.79 22.32 -0.53
CA TYR A 10 -20.53 22.94 -0.90
C TYR A 10 -19.48 22.48 0.11
N CYS A 11 -18.47 21.73 -0.33
CA CYS A 11 -17.33 21.37 0.51
C CYS A 11 -16.36 22.56 0.51
N PRO A 12 -16.21 23.35 1.58
CA PRO A 12 -15.13 24.32 1.66
C PRO A 12 -13.80 23.55 1.70
N SER A 13 -13.05 23.62 0.61
CA SER A 13 -11.66 23.20 0.58
C SER A 13 -10.86 24.27 1.30
N ASP A 14 -10.64 24.15 2.61
CA ASP A 14 -9.54 24.83 3.30
C ASP A 14 -9.48 24.43 4.77
N THR A 15 -8.66 23.42 5.07
CA THR A 15 -7.87 23.39 6.30
C THR A 15 -6.57 22.64 6.02
N LEU A 16 -5.47 23.41 6.01
CA LEU A 16 -4.05 23.04 6.10
C LEU A 16 -3.75 21.53 6.20
N PHE A 17 -3.34 20.91 5.11
CA PHE A 17 -2.65 19.63 5.19
C PHE A 17 -1.25 19.86 5.79
N LYS A 18 -1.03 19.42 7.04
CA LYS A 18 0.22 18.74 7.36
C LYS A 18 0.27 17.49 6.47
N THR A 19 1.34 17.33 5.71
CA THR A 19 1.32 16.58 4.46
C THR A 19 1.27 15.07 4.69
N VAL A 20 0.06 14.49 4.74
CA VAL A 20 -0.14 13.03 4.73
C VAL A 20 -0.61 12.60 3.35
N TYR A 21 0.27 11.93 2.61
CA TYR A 21 -0.06 11.35 1.31
C TYR A 21 -0.35 9.87 1.46
N ILE A 22 -1.58 9.46 1.16
CA ILE A 22 -1.98 8.06 1.17
C ILE A 22 -1.65 7.43 -0.18
N PHE A 23 -0.75 6.43 -0.20
CA PHE A 23 -0.42 5.70 -1.42
C PHE A 23 -1.44 4.60 -1.70
N ASN A 24 -1.76 3.80 -0.68
CA ASN A 24 -2.74 2.74 -0.79
C ASN A 24 -3.37 2.43 0.57
N ALA A 25 -4.49 1.71 0.51
CA ALA A 25 -5.14 1.11 1.66
C ALA A 25 -5.56 -0.30 1.31
N ILE A 26 -5.18 -1.28 2.14
CA ILE A 26 -5.32 -2.71 1.86
C ILE A 26 -6.10 -3.34 3.02
N ALA A 27 -7.23 -3.99 2.71
CA ALA A 27 -7.99 -4.76 3.68
C ALA A 27 -7.29 -6.09 3.95
N GLU A 28 -7.23 -6.48 5.22
CA GLU A 28 -6.63 -7.75 5.67
C GLU A 28 -7.68 -8.60 6.41
N ALA A 29 -7.61 -9.91 6.20
CA ALA A 29 -8.51 -10.89 6.80
C ALA A 29 -7.72 -12.11 7.31
N LYS A 30 -8.12 -12.67 8.46
CA LYS A 30 -7.37 -13.76 9.11
C LYS A 30 -7.44 -15.11 8.41
N SER A 31 -8.49 -15.41 7.64
CA SER A 31 -8.62 -16.77 7.07
C SER A 31 -9.66 -16.95 5.96
N ASP A 32 -10.77 -16.20 5.94
CA ASP A 32 -11.87 -16.50 5.00
C ASP A 32 -12.49 -15.28 4.30
N TRP A 33 -11.91 -14.08 4.44
CA TRP A 33 -12.43 -12.82 3.88
C TRP A 33 -13.91 -12.53 4.21
N LYS A 34 -14.53 -13.28 5.13
CA LYS A 34 -15.92 -13.04 5.55
C LYS A 34 -16.01 -11.77 6.39
N SER A 35 -14.93 -11.47 7.11
CA SER A 35 -14.77 -10.22 7.86
C SER A 35 -13.37 -9.65 7.64
N VAL A 36 -13.32 -8.36 7.30
CA VAL A 36 -12.08 -7.58 7.35
C VAL A 36 -11.80 -7.29 8.82
N GLU A 37 -10.59 -7.62 9.29
CA GLU A 37 -10.20 -7.34 10.67
C GLU A 37 -9.54 -5.96 10.80
N TYR A 38 -8.78 -5.57 9.79
CA TYR A 38 -8.10 -4.28 9.76
C TYR A 38 -7.80 -3.84 8.34
N ILE A 39 -7.55 -2.55 8.18
CA ILE A 39 -7.05 -1.96 6.94
C ILE A 39 -5.65 -1.40 7.22
N VAL A 40 -4.69 -1.80 6.40
CA VAL A 40 -3.33 -1.28 6.38
C VAL A 40 -3.27 -0.11 5.41
N ILE A 41 -2.76 1.04 5.84
CA ILE A 41 -2.60 2.24 5.04
C ILE A 41 -1.12 2.58 4.96
N ASN A 42 -0.58 2.62 3.74
CA ASN A 42 0.79 3.05 3.50
C ASN A 42 0.80 4.53 3.12
N VAL A 43 1.55 5.33 3.87
CA VAL A 43 1.56 6.79 3.72
C VAL A 43 2.96 7.36 3.71
N LEU A 44 3.08 8.53 3.09
CA LEU A 44 4.17 9.47 3.31
C LEU A 44 3.65 10.59 4.22
N ASP A 45 4.15 10.61 5.44
CA ASP A 45 3.60 11.40 6.55
C ASP A 45 4.59 12.45 7.04
N GLY A 46 4.26 13.72 6.80
CA GLY A 46 4.95 14.90 7.34
C GLY A 46 4.32 15.49 8.59
N SER A 47 3.37 14.79 9.21
CA SER A 47 2.83 15.20 10.49
C SER A 47 3.90 15.12 11.59
N THR A 48 3.82 16.04 12.53
CA THR A 48 4.65 16.04 13.74
C THR A 48 4.42 14.74 14.52
N PHE A 49 5.46 14.17 15.14
CA PHE A 49 5.39 12.89 15.89
C PHE A 49 4.25 12.77 16.93
N GLN A 50 3.67 13.89 17.36
CA GLN A 50 2.56 13.95 18.32
C GLN A 50 1.16 13.95 17.67
N SER A 51 1.05 14.04 16.35
CA SER A 51 -0.24 14.04 15.66
C SER A 51 -0.89 12.66 15.78
N ILE A 52 -1.91 12.56 16.63
CA ILE A 52 -2.75 11.37 16.75
C ILE A 52 -3.70 11.38 15.55
N LEU A 53 -3.57 10.40 14.67
CA LEU A 53 -4.46 10.23 13.52
C LEU A 53 -5.61 9.27 13.85
N LYS A 54 -6.73 9.46 13.17
CA LYS A 54 -7.86 8.54 13.14
C LYS A 54 -8.25 8.17 11.72
N CYS A 55 -8.82 6.99 11.56
CA CYS A 55 -9.28 6.46 10.30
C CYS A 55 -10.77 6.75 10.14
N CYS A 56 -11.14 7.34 9.00
CA CYS A 56 -12.52 7.51 8.57
C CYS A 56 -12.83 6.44 7.52
N ILE A 57 -13.55 5.39 7.89
CA ILE A 57 -13.85 4.25 7.05
C ILE A 57 -15.27 4.38 6.52
N PHE A 58 -15.42 4.32 5.20
CA PHE A 58 -16.69 4.53 4.54
C PHE A 58 -17.15 3.32 3.73
N GLY A 59 -18.46 3.09 3.73
CA GLY A 59 -19.12 2.10 2.87
C GLY A 59 -19.42 2.64 1.47
N LYS A 60 -20.39 2.00 0.80
CA LYS A 60 -20.87 2.42 -0.53
C LYS A 60 -21.39 3.86 -0.51
N ASP A 61 -21.02 4.63 -1.53
CA ASP A 61 -21.46 6.02 -1.73
C ASP A 61 -21.14 6.95 -0.55
N LYS A 62 -20.15 6.60 0.29
CA LYS A 62 -19.79 7.30 1.54
C LYS A 62 -20.94 7.44 2.55
N SER A 63 -21.98 6.62 2.42
CA SER A 63 -23.21 6.70 3.24
C SER A 63 -23.06 6.15 4.66
N ASN A 64 -22.24 5.11 4.82
CA ASN A 64 -21.92 4.50 6.11
C ASN A 64 -20.55 4.97 6.56
N LEU A 65 -20.40 5.30 7.84
CA LEU A 65 -19.15 5.78 8.45
C LEU A 65 -18.82 4.94 9.68
N TYR A 66 -17.58 4.48 9.75
CA TYR A 66 -16.96 3.90 10.93
C TYR A 66 -15.66 4.65 11.23
N GLN A 67 -15.40 4.91 12.51
CA GLN A 67 -14.20 5.61 12.95
C GLN A 67 -13.38 4.71 13.86
N SER A 68 -12.07 4.66 13.61
CA SER A 68 -11.13 3.93 14.45
C SER A 68 -9.88 4.77 14.69
N LYS A 69 -9.14 4.47 15.76
CA LYS A 69 -7.80 5.02 15.95
C LYS A 69 -6.87 4.47 14.86
N ALA A 70 -6.01 5.32 14.29
CA ALA A 70 -4.91 4.86 13.45
C ALA A 70 -3.73 4.47 14.35
N ALA A 71 -3.35 3.20 14.34
CA ALA A 71 -2.17 2.71 15.05
C ALA A 71 -0.98 2.67 14.09
N VAL A 72 0.19 3.15 14.51
CA VAL A 72 1.42 2.95 13.71
C VAL A 72 1.81 1.49 13.81
N ASN A 73 1.92 0.82 12.66
CA ASN A 73 2.38 -0.56 12.57
C ASN A 73 3.87 -0.63 12.26
N ASP A 74 4.30 0.16 11.29
CA ASP A 74 5.70 0.24 10.87
C ASP A 74 6.05 1.68 10.48
N MET A 75 7.33 2.02 10.56
CA MET A 75 7.85 3.33 10.21
C MET A 75 9.26 3.19 9.65
N PHE A 76 9.43 3.59 8.39
CA PHE A 76 10.73 3.68 7.77
C PHE A 76 11.26 5.11 7.83
N GLN A 77 12.38 5.29 8.54
CA GLN A 77 13.13 6.53 8.57
C GLN A 77 14.48 6.33 7.88
N HIS A 78 14.69 7.07 6.80
CA HIS A 78 15.97 7.08 6.13
C HIS A 78 17.01 7.81 7.00
N ARG A 79 18.04 7.11 7.47
CA ARG A 79 19.01 7.65 8.45
C ARG A 79 19.82 8.87 7.98
N PHE A 80 19.82 9.15 6.67
CA PHE A 80 20.67 10.20 6.07
C PHE A 80 19.91 11.33 5.39
N MET A 81 18.57 11.28 5.36
CA MET A 81 17.75 12.42 4.94
C MET A 81 17.01 12.92 6.17
N GLN A 82 17.05 14.23 6.45
CA GLN A 82 16.10 14.82 7.38
C GLN A 82 14.72 14.74 6.72
N PRO A 83 13.83 13.82 7.13
CA PRO A 83 12.61 13.64 6.39
C PRO A 83 11.62 14.66 6.96
N GLU A 84 11.36 15.72 6.19
CA GLU A 84 10.08 16.44 6.32
C GLU A 84 8.90 15.48 6.15
N LEU A 85 9.14 14.31 5.54
CA LEU A 85 8.19 13.26 5.25
C LEU A 85 8.73 11.88 5.63
N THR A 86 8.02 11.15 6.48
CA THR A 86 8.39 9.80 6.91
C THR A 86 7.46 8.77 6.29
N ALA A 87 8.00 7.67 5.78
CA ALA A 87 7.19 6.57 5.31
C ALA A 87 6.64 5.81 6.53
N LYS A 88 5.32 5.80 6.68
CA LYS A 88 4.63 5.13 7.79
C LYS A 88 3.59 4.18 7.28
N GLN A 89 3.38 3.13 8.04
CA GLN A 89 2.25 2.24 7.88
C GLN A 89 1.32 2.39 9.07
N TYR A 90 0.07 2.74 8.78
CA TYR A 90 -0.99 2.80 9.77
C TYR A 90 -1.90 1.59 9.65
N VAL A 91 -2.38 1.09 10.78
CA VAL A 91 -3.37 0.03 10.88
C VAL A 91 -4.63 0.59 11.53
N CYS A 92 -5.74 0.40 10.83
CA CYS A 92 -7.08 0.78 11.26
C CYS A 92 -7.86 -0.49 11.56
N TYR A 93 -8.00 -0.82 12.85
CA TYR A 93 -8.76 -1.98 13.28
C TYR A 93 -10.26 -1.78 13.04
N ILE A 94 -10.90 -2.82 12.51
CA ILE A 94 -12.32 -2.85 12.22
C ILE A 94 -12.97 -3.83 13.19
N LYS A 95 -13.94 -3.32 13.96
CA LYS A 95 -14.76 -4.14 14.86
C LYS A 95 -16.23 -3.90 14.57
N ASP A 96 -16.99 -4.98 14.43
CA ASP A 96 -18.45 -5.00 14.43
C ASP A 96 -19.11 -4.05 13.41
N ILE A 97 -18.59 -3.98 12.18
CA ILE A 97 -19.24 -3.22 11.11
C ILE A 97 -20.21 -4.10 10.31
N THR A 98 -21.35 -3.53 9.94
CA THR A 98 -22.40 -4.21 9.16
C THR A 98 -22.29 -3.95 7.65
N PHE A 99 -21.27 -3.21 7.22
CA PHE A 99 -21.06 -2.83 5.83
C PHE A 99 -19.64 -3.17 5.38
N LYS A 100 -19.44 -3.31 4.06
CA LYS A 100 -18.12 -3.51 3.46
C LYS A 100 -17.37 -2.16 3.37
N PRO A 101 -16.17 -2.02 3.96
CA PRO A 101 -15.32 -0.84 3.76
C PRO A 101 -14.96 -0.67 2.28
N LEU A 102 -15.26 0.47 1.68
CA LEU A 102 -14.90 0.73 0.28
C LEU A 102 -13.96 1.93 0.15
N HIS A 103 -14.05 2.89 1.07
CA HIS A 103 -13.16 4.04 1.09
C HIS A 103 -12.61 4.27 2.49
N ILE A 104 -11.44 4.88 2.57
CA ILE A 104 -10.81 5.23 3.84
C ILE A 104 -10.05 6.54 3.72
N GLY A 105 -10.12 7.37 4.76
CA GLY A 105 -9.32 8.57 4.92
C GLY A 105 -8.58 8.56 6.26
N LEU A 106 -7.49 9.30 6.33
CA LEU A 106 -6.77 9.61 7.57
C LEU A 106 -6.96 11.08 7.89
N VAL A 107 -7.36 11.36 9.13
CA VAL A 107 -7.52 12.74 9.62
C VAL A 107 -6.92 12.88 11.01
N GLU A 108 -6.54 14.09 11.39
CA GLU A 108 -6.10 14.36 12.76
C GLU A 108 -7.24 14.15 13.76
N ASN A 109 -6.88 13.78 14.99
CA ASN A 109 -7.83 13.65 16.07
C ASN A 109 -8.50 15.01 16.35
N GLY A 110 -9.83 15.05 16.33
CA GLY A 110 -10.62 16.29 16.43
C GLY A 110 -11.20 16.80 15.11
N VAL A 111 -10.65 16.39 13.95
CA VAL A 111 -11.24 16.70 12.64
C VAL A 111 -12.43 15.79 12.36
N SER A 112 -13.53 16.31 11.79
CA SER A 112 -14.71 15.49 11.47
C SER A 112 -14.46 14.56 10.27
N CYS A 113 -15.00 13.35 10.32
CA CYS A 113 -14.99 12.42 9.19
C CYS A 113 -16.14 12.75 8.22
N ASP A 114 -16.03 13.91 7.55
CA ASP A 114 -17.00 14.35 6.55
C ASP A 114 -16.79 13.57 5.22
N PRO A 115 -17.87 13.24 4.47
CA PRO A 115 -17.75 12.74 3.10
C PRO A 115 -16.85 13.56 2.16
N CYS A 116 -16.66 14.85 2.44
CA CYS A 116 -15.77 15.77 1.74
C CYS A 116 -14.27 15.52 1.99
N VAL A 117 -13.91 14.72 3.00
CA VAL A 117 -12.50 14.38 3.29
C VAL A 117 -11.90 13.61 2.10
N THR A 118 -10.62 13.88 1.83
CA THR A 118 -9.84 13.11 0.85
C THR A 118 -9.77 11.65 1.31
N VAL A 119 -10.38 10.77 0.52
CA VAL A 119 -10.41 9.32 0.79
C VAL A 119 -9.75 8.56 -0.36
N THR A 120 -9.12 7.44 -0.03
CA THR A 120 -8.65 6.46 -1.00
C THR A 120 -9.57 5.25 -1.03
N SER A 121 -9.50 4.45 -2.10
CA SER A 121 -10.26 3.21 -2.19
C SER A 121 -9.55 2.09 -1.42
N VAL A 122 -10.33 1.29 -0.70
CA VAL A 122 -9.84 0.11 0.01
C VAL A 122 -9.66 -1.03 -0.98
N ILE A 123 -8.44 -1.54 -1.07
CA ILE A 123 -8.08 -2.66 -1.93
C ILE A 123 -8.36 -3.96 -1.18
N TYR A 124 -9.07 -4.88 -1.84
CA TYR A 124 -9.30 -6.24 -1.36
C TYR A 124 -8.45 -7.19 -2.21
N PRO A 125 -7.29 -7.63 -1.72
CA PRO A 125 -6.49 -8.67 -2.36
C PRO A 125 -7.35 -9.87 -2.76
N LEU A 126 -7.18 -10.33 -3.99
CA LEU A 126 -7.78 -11.58 -4.44
C LEU A 126 -6.98 -12.74 -3.84
N VAL A 127 -7.63 -13.60 -3.06
CA VAL A 127 -7.01 -14.88 -2.67
C VAL A 127 -7.19 -15.87 -3.81
N VAL A 128 -6.09 -16.13 -4.50
CA VAL A 128 -6.03 -17.19 -5.51
C VAL A 128 -5.58 -18.47 -4.81
N LYS A 129 -6.42 -19.51 -4.84
CA LYS A 129 -6.02 -20.84 -4.34
C LYS A 129 -4.83 -21.34 -5.16
N HIS A 130 -3.72 -21.66 -4.51
CA HIS A 130 -2.42 -21.94 -5.16
C HIS A 130 -1.84 -20.75 -5.95
N GLY A 131 -2.21 -19.53 -5.58
CA GLY A 131 -1.58 -18.32 -6.12
C GLY A 131 -0.14 -18.18 -5.64
N ALA A 132 0.72 -17.62 -6.50
CA ALA A 132 2.10 -17.28 -6.14
C ALA A 132 2.19 -15.77 -5.84
N GLY A 133 2.91 -15.41 -4.77
CA GLY A 133 3.27 -14.04 -4.49
C GLY A 133 4.42 -13.60 -5.40
N ILE A 134 4.21 -12.57 -6.22
CA ILE A 134 5.25 -12.02 -7.09
C ILE A 134 5.63 -10.63 -6.59
N CYS A 135 6.83 -10.49 -6.03
CA CYS A 135 7.42 -9.20 -5.75
C CYS A 135 8.17 -8.70 -6.99
N ALA A 136 7.72 -7.58 -7.57
CA ALA A 136 8.36 -6.97 -8.73
C ALA A 136 9.25 -5.79 -8.32
N LYS A 137 10.52 -5.81 -8.73
CA LYS A 137 11.47 -4.71 -8.49
C LYS A 137 12.18 -4.30 -9.79
N ILE A 138 12.60 -3.04 -9.85
CA ILE A 138 13.51 -2.53 -10.89
C ILE A 138 14.91 -2.50 -10.28
N ALA A 139 15.86 -3.20 -10.91
CA ALA A 139 17.27 -3.15 -10.55
C ALA A 139 18.01 -2.27 -11.56
N PHE A 140 18.70 -1.24 -11.06
CA PHE A 140 19.39 -0.25 -11.88
C PHE A 140 20.72 0.19 -11.28
N ASN A 141 21.71 0.40 -12.15
CA ASN A 141 23.03 0.93 -11.89
C ASN A 141 23.88 0.06 -10.94
N TYR A 142 24.13 0.53 -9.72
CA TYR A 142 24.99 -0.16 -8.77
C TYR A 142 24.15 -0.76 -7.64
N LEU A 143 24.30 -2.06 -7.44
CA LEU A 143 23.80 -2.77 -6.28
C LEU A 143 24.98 -3.42 -5.55
N ASN A 144 25.04 -3.19 -4.24
CA ASN A 144 25.99 -3.89 -3.39
C ASN A 144 25.59 -5.37 -3.30
N ASP A 145 26.53 -6.26 -3.60
CA ASP A 145 26.35 -7.70 -3.68
C ASP A 145 26.02 -8.33 -2.32
N THR A 146 26.68 -7.92 -1.24
CA THR A 146 26.39 -8.41 0.12
C THR A 146 24.95 -8.09 0.53
N ASN A 147 24.53 -6.83 0.37
CA ASN A 147 23.15 -6.42 0.70
C ASN A 147 22.12 -7.18 -0.15
N LEU A 148 22.47 -7.49 -1.40
CA LEU A 148 21.58 -8.20 -2.31
C LEU A 148 21.40 -9.67 -1.89
N ILE A 149 22.47 -10.32 -1.44
CA ILE A 149 22.44 -11.67 -0.85
C ILE A 149 21.54 -11.65 0.39
N GLU A 150 21.80 -10.75 1.35
CA GLU A 150 20.99 -10.63 2.56
C GLU A 150 19.51 -10.43 2.25
N TRP A 151 19.22 -9.59 1.26
CA TRP A 151 17.85 -9.33 0.83
C TRP A 151 17.17 -10.57 0.25
N PHE A 152 17.84 -11.35 -0.61
CA PHE A 152 17.27 -12.60 -1.15
C PHE A 152 17.07 -13.67 -0.09
N GLU A 153 18.03 -13.87 0.82
CA GLU A 153 17.87 -14.81 1.93
C GLU A 153 16.69 -14.40 2.83
N TYR A 154 16.48 -13.10 3.03
CA TYR A 154 15.29 -12.59 3.71
C TYR A 154 13.99 -12.93 2.95
N GLN A 155 13.95 -12.82 1.61
CA GLN A 155 12.77 -13.24 0.84
C GLN A 155 12.45 -14.74 1.04
N ILE A 156 13.48 -15.60 1.08
CA ILE A 156 13.31 -17.03 1.35
C ILE A 156 12.73 -17.26 2.76
N MET A 157 13.24 -16.56 3.78
CA MET A 157 12.73 -16.66 5.15
C MET A 157 11.27 -16.18 5.30
N MET A 158 10.81 -15.33 4.39
CA MET A 158 9.43 -14.81 4.34
C MET A 158 8.51 -15.68 3.48
N ASP A 159 8.93 -16.90 3.11
CA ASP A 159 8.21 -17.84 2.25
C ASP A 159 7.81 -17.24 0.88
N VAL A 160 8.66 -16.38 0.30
CA VAL A 160 8.45 -15.86 -1.06
C VAL A 160 8.76 -16.94 -2.11
N ASP A 161 7.75 -17.29 -2.92
CA ASP A 161 7.90 -18.31 -3.97
C ASP A 161 8.81 -17.86 -5.13
N THR A 162 8.66 -16.60 -5.58
CA THR A 162 9.40 -16.08 -6.73
C THR A 162 9.53 -14.57 -6.65
N VAL A 163 10.76 -14.10 -6.82
CA VAL A 163 11.09 -12.69 -7.03
C VAL A 163 11.15 -12.44 -8.54
N VAL A 164 10.51 -11.36 -9.01
CA VAL A 164 10.64 -10.91 -10.39
C VAL A 164 11.40 -9.59 -10.42
N VAL A 165 12.54 -9.57 -11.12
CA VAL A 165 13.33 -8.34 -11.31
C VAL A 165 13.33 -7.94 -12.77
N MET A 166 12.98 -6.69 -13.03
CA MET A 166 13.28 -6.04 -14.30
C MET A 166 14.69 -5.47 -14.23
N LEU A 167 15.55 -5.95 -15.12
CA LEU A 167 16.96 -5.60 -15.11
C LEU A 167 17.23 -4.52 -16.15
N HIS A 168 17.71 -3.37 -15.69
CA HIS A 168 18.21 -2.30 -16.56
C HIS A 168 19.60 -1.89 -16.09
N TYR A 169 20.65 -2.42 -16.74
CA TYR A 169 22.06 -2.10 -16.49
C TYR A 169 22.49 -2.21 -15.01
N ILE A 170 23.18 -3.30 -14.64
CA ILE A 170 23.72 -3.47 -13.29
C ILE A 170 25.21 -3.82 -13.30
N ASN A 171 25.91 -3.56 -12.19
CA ASN A 171 27.31 -3.98 -12.01
C ASN A 171 27.49 -5.51 -12.02
N ASP A 172 28.66 -5.97 -12.45
CA ASP A 172 28.96 -7.39 -12.65
C ASP A 172 28.78 -8.23 -11.37
N GLU A 173 29.16 -7.70 -10.21
CA GLU A 173 29.01 -8.42 -8.93
C GLU A 173 27.53 -8.66 -8.58
N ALA A 174 26.67 -7.66 -8.75
CA ALA A 174 25.23 -7.83 -8.56
C ALA A 174 24.63 -8.83 -9.57
N PHE A 175 25.14 -8.83 -10.80
CA PHE A 175 24.70 -9.77 -11.83
C PHE A 175 25.06 -11.23 -11.48
N LYS A 176 26.19 -11.48 -10.82
CA LYS A 176 26.55 -12.82 -10.30
C LYS A 176 25.56 -13.29 -9.24
N VAL A 177 25.20 -12.43 -8.29
CA VAL A 177 24.20 -12.72 -7.25
C VAL A 177 22.85 -13.07 -7.89
N PHE A 178 22.40 -12.25 -8.85
CA PHE A 178 21.17 -12.54 -9.59
C PHE A 178 21.22 -13.86 -10.35
N THR A 179 22.36 -14.18 -10.98
CA THR A 179 22.53 -15.45 -11.69
C THR A 179 22.39 -16.64 -10.74
N TYR A 180 22.97 -16.56 -9.55
CA TYR A 180 22.86 -17.59 -8.51
C TYR A 180 21.40 -17.81 -8.06
N TYR A 181 20.68 -16.76 -7.68
CA TYR A 181 19.27 -16.91 -7.25
C TYR A 181 18.33 -17.28 -8.39
N ARG A 182 18.66 -16.94 -9.64
CA ARG A 182 17.94 -17.42 -10.82
C ARG A 182 18.11 -18.92 -11.01
N GLN A 183 19.33 -19.43 -10.84
CA GLN A 183 19.61 -20.88 -10.93
C GLN A 183 18.93 -21.68 -9.80
N LYS A 184 18.81 -21.08 -8.61
CA LYS A 184 18.02 -21.65 -7.50
C LYS A 184 16.51 -21.66 -7.74
N GLY A 185 16.01 -21.01 -8.79
CA GLY A 185 14.59 -20.90 -9.09
C GLY A 185 13.83 -19.82 -8.31
N LEU A 186 14.50 -19.09 -7.42
CA LEU A 186 13.88 -18.00 -6.65
C LEU A 186 13.69 -16.73 -7.50
N LEU A 187 14.62 -16.42 -8.41
CA LEU A 187 14.61 -15.18 -9.18
C LEU A 187 14.24 -15.42 -10.65
N LYS A 188 13.29 -14.62 -11.15
CA LYS A 188 12.99 -14.48 -12.57
C LYS A 188 13.41 -13.10 -13.04
N ILE A 189 14.32 -13.06 -14.02
CA ILE A 189 14.82 -11.82 -14.61
C ILE A 189 14.02 -11.54 -15.88
N LEU A 190 13.43 -10.35 -15.97
CA LEU A 190 12.78 -9.83 -17.17
C LEU A 190 13.67 -8.73 -17.79
N PRO A 191 13.84 -8.72 -19.13
CA PRO A 191 14.53 -7.61 -19.78
C PRO A 191 13.76 -6.30 -19.60
N TYR A 192 14.46 -5.17 -19.54
CA TYR A 192 13.82 -3.85 -19.60
C TYR A 192 14.02 -3.22 -21.00
N PRO A 193 12.98 -2.66 -21.64
CA PRO A 193 11.59 -2.65 -21.18
C PRO A 193 10.88 -3.98 -21.48
N VAL A 194 10.10 -4.48 -20.52
CA VAL A 194 9.09 -5.54 -20.74
C VAL A 194 7.74 -4.95 -20.38
N GLU A 195 6.75 -5.19 -21.26
CA GLU A 195 5.36 -4.95 -20.90
C GLU A 195 4.99 -5.89 -19.75
N LEU A 196 4.91 -5.33 -18.54
CA LEU A 196 4.43 -6.08 -17.38
C LEU A 196 3.01 -6.58 -17.65
N PRO A 197 2.66 -7.83 -17.27
CA PRO A 197 1.27 -8.26 -17.26
C PRO A 197 0.50 -7.32 -16.35
N GLY A 198 -0.36 -6.51 -16.96
CA GLY A 198 -0.87 -5.28 -16.33
C GLY A 198 -1.44 -4.26 -17.32
N LYS A 199 -1.37 -4.49 -18.64
CA LYS A 199 -2.21 -3.74 -19.58
C LYS A 199 -3.67 -3.85 -19.13
N THR A 200 -4.27 -2.68 -18.89
CA THR A 200 -5.66 -2.48 -18.51
C THR A 200 -6.56 -3.05 -19.61
N GLY A 201 -6.91 -4.32 -19.49
CA GLY A 201 -7.70 -5.02 -20.49
C GLY A 201 -7.64 -6.52 -20.30
N ASN A 202 -8.19 -6.98 -19.17
CA ASN A 202 -8.59 -8.38 -18.96
C ASN A 202 -7.47 -9.45 -19.05
N THR A 203 -7.01 -9.98 -17.90
CA THR A 203 -6.92 -11.42 -17.55
C THR A 203 -5.94 -11.68 -16.37
N ASN A 204 -6.52 -12.08 -15.24
CA ASN A 204 -6.07 -13.05 -14.22
C ASN A 204 -4.65 -13.06 -13.60
N ALA A 205 -3.76 -12.11 -13.88
CA ALA A 205 -2.52 -11.95 -13.11
C ALA A 205 -2.42 -10.54 -12.53
N LYS A 206 -2.35 -10.43 -11.20
CA LYS A 206 -2.09 -9.16 -10.50
C LYS A 206 -0.88 -9.34 -9.59
N CYS A 207 0.17 -8.56 -9.87
CA CYS A 207 1.38 -8.46 -9.07
C CYS A 207 1.04 -7.85 -7.70
N LEU A 208 1.45 -8.51 -6.62
CA LEU A 208 1.50 -7.87 -5.31
C LEU A 208 2.79 -7.05 -5.26
N ILE A 209 2.68 -5.72 -5.22
CA ILE A 209 3.87 -4.88 -5.05
C ILE A 209 4.34 -5.05 -3.61
N CYS A 210 5.32 -5.93 -3.40
CA CYS A 210 6.08 -5.97 -2.15
C CYS A 210 6.98 -4.72 -2.14
N ILE A 211 6.77 -3.84 -1.17
CA ILE A 211 7.62 -2.65 -0.95
C ILE A 211 8.92 -3.09 -0.29
#